data_AF-A0A946K1R4-F1
#
_entry.id   AF-A0A946K1R4-F1
#
_cell.length_a   1.000
_cell.length_b   1.000
_cell.length_c   1.000
_cell.angle_alpha   90.00
_cell.angle_beta   90.00
_cell.angle_gamma   90.00
#
_symmetry.space_group_name_H-M   'P 1'
#
loop_
_entity.id
_entity.type
_entity.pdbx_description
1 polymer ?
#
loop_
_entity_poly.entity_id
_entity_poly.type
_entity_poly.pdbx_seq_one_letter_code
_entity_poly.pdbx_strand_id
1 'polypeptide(L)'
;MRSWQQGKTEPMDRAMEQLNEATGLFLRSPTIESRLAWQSAWISAHNNFLSASILYAPDIFQRIDAWPIETGFLDSLPDYPGSGIVSDSKLEITTTSLQEQHQITDASEVSLGFHVLEYYAFERDIEDFGSDAPNYQKRQQLVLLVAELLLA
;
A
#
# COMPACT_ATOMS: atom_id res chain seq x y z
N MET A 1 4.49 4.20 32.11
CA MET A 1 4.77 4.87 30.81
C MET A 1 4.31 4.04 29.62
N ARG A 2 4.56 2.72 29.53
CA ARG A 2 4.05 1.85 28.44
C ARG A 2 2.53 1.86 28.25
N SER A 3 1.73 1.84 29.33
CA SER A 3 0.26 1.85 29.25
C SER A 3 -0.33 3.16 28.69
N TRP A 4 0.39 4.27 28.80
CA TRP A 4 -0.09 5.59 28.34
C TRP A 4 0.19 5.83 26.86
N GLN A 5 1.23 5.19 26.31
CA GLN A 5 1.50 5.19 24.87
C GLN A 5 0.59 4.18 24.14
N GLN A 6 0.36 2.99 24.72
CA GLN A 6 -0.56 2.00 24.15
C GLN A 6 -1.99 2.55 23.95
N GLY A 7 -2.55 3.26 24.94
CA GLY A 7 -3.88 3.87 24.80
C GLY A 7 -3.96 5.00 23.77
N LYS A 8 -2.82 5.51 23.29
CA LYS A 8 -2.78 6.54 22.23
C LYS A 8 -2.66 5.96 20.82
N THR A 9 -2.07 4.76 20.67
CA THR A 9 -1.90 4.09 19.38
C THR A 9 -3.03 3.12 19.07
N GLU A 10 -3.79 2.65 20.06
CA GLU A 10 -4.87 1.66 19.88
C GLU A 10 -5.87 1.99 18.74
N PRO A 11 -6.37 3.24 18.55
CA PRO A 11 -7.25 3.54 17.43
C PRO A 11 -6.58 3.40 16.06
N MET A 12 -5.29 3.73 15.98
CA MET A 12 -4.49 3.61 14.77
C MET A 12 -4.16 2.15 14.48
N ASP A 13 -3.71 1.39 15.48
CA ASP A 13 -3.41 -0.04 15.33
C ASP A 13 -4.64 -0.80 14.80
N ARG A 14 -5.81 -0.55 15.38
CA ARG A 14 -7.09 -1.11 14.92
C ARG A 14 -7.44 -0.67 13.49
N ALA A 15 -7.22 0.59 13.14
CA ALA A 15 -7.53 1.08 11.80
C ALA A 15 -6.60 0.45 10.74
N MET A 16 -5.33 0.22 11.08
CA MET A 16 -4.39 -0.50 10.22
C MET A 16 -4.78 -1.97 10.04
N GLU A 17 -5.22 -2.65 11.10
CA GLU A 17 -5.75 -4.01 11.02
C GLU A 17 -6.96 -4.08 10.07
N GLN A 18 -7.88 -3.12 10.19
CA GLN A 18 -9.05 -3.02 9.32
C GLN A 18 -8.67 -2.76 7.86
N LEU A 19 -7.66 -1.92 7.61
CA LEU A 19 -7.12 -1.70 6.27
C LEU A 19 -6.54 -3.00 5.69
N ASN A 20 -5.74 -3.73 6.47
CA ASN A 20 -5.17 -5.00 6.02
C ASN A 20 -6.26 -6.05 5.69
N GLU A 21 -7.26 -6.18 6.55
CA GLU A 21 -8.40 -7.08 6.32
C GLU A 21 -9.21 -6.69 5.07
N ALA A 22 -9.53 -5.41 4.91
CA ALA A 22 -10.29 -4.91 3.77
C ALA A 22 -9.51 -5.06 2.45
N THR A 23 -8.19 -4.87 2.49
CA THR A 23 -7.29 -5.14 1.35
C THR A 23 -7.40 -6.60 0.94
N GLY A 24 -7.24 -7.54 1.88
CA GLY A 24 -7.34 -8.96 1.59
C GLY A 24 -8.73 -9.38 1.09
N LEU A 25 -9.81 -8.77 1.61
CA LEU A 25 -11.18 -9.01 1.12
C LEU A 25 -11.38 -8.56 -0.32
N PHE A 26 -10.92 -7.35 -0.66
CA PHE A 26 -10.95 -6.84 -2.02
C PHE A 26 -10.19 -7.76 -2.99
N LEU A 27 -8.96 -8.13 -2.68
CA LEU A 27 -8.13 -8.95 -3.58
C LEU A 27 -8.71 -10.36 -3.80
N ARG A 28 -9.43 -10.92 -2.81
CA ARG A 28 -10.12 -12.22 -2.97
C ARG A 28 -11.39 -12.13 -3.82
N SER A 29 -12.07 -10.98 -3.81
CA SER A 29 -13.33 -10.79 -4.52
C SER A 29 -13.47 -9.33 -4.97
N PRO A 30 -12.80 -8.93 -6.07
CA PRO A 30 -12.79 -7.54 -6.53
C PRO A 30 -14.17 -7.12 -7.04
N THR A 31 -14.96 -6.53 -6.16
CA THR A 31 -16.27 -5.94 -6.45
C THR A 31 -16.29 -4.47 -6.05
N ILE A 32 -17.23 -3.70 -6.61
CA ILE A 32 -17.45 -2.30 -6.21
C ILE A 32 -17.64 -2.18 -4.69
N GLU A 33 -18.41 -3.10 -4.09
CA GLU A 33 -18.65 -3.11 -2.65
C GLU A 33 -17.35 -3.32 -1.85
N SER A 34 -16.55 -4.33 -2.22
CA SER A 34 -15.26 -4.59 -1.56
C SER A 34 -14.25 -3.45 -1.75
N ARG A 35 -14.30 -2.75 -2.90
CA ARG A 35 -13.47 -1.58 -3.19
C ARG A 35 -13.86 -0.40 -2.29
N LEU A 36 -15.14 -0.13 -2.14
CA LEU A 36 -15.63 0.93 -1.24
C LEU A 36 -15.25 0.65 0.22
N ALA A 37 -15.31 -0.62 0.65
CA ALA A 37 -14.85 -1.02 1.97
C ALA A 37 -13.34 -0.78 2.14
N TRP A 38 -12.54 -1.16 1.14
CA TRP A 38 -11.08 -0.94 1.15
C TRP A 38 -10.72 0.56 1.20
N GLN A 39 -11.35 1.38 0.35
CA GLN A 39 -11.17 2.83 0.33
C GLN A 39 -11.56 3.48 1.67
N SER A 40 -12.69 3.07 2.26
CA SER A 40 -13.11 3.57 3.56
C SER A 40 -12.12 3.20 4.68
N ALA A 41 -11.60 1.97 4.67
CA ALA A 41 -10.59 1.52 5.61
C ALA A 41 -9.27 2.29 5.43
N TRP A 42 -8.85 2.56 4.19
CA TRP A 42 -7.67 3.36 3.89
C TRP A 42 -7.79 4.78 4.47
N ILE A 43 -8.92 5.46 4.22
CA ILE A 43 -9.18 6.81 4.74
C ILE A 43 -9.14 6.81 6.28
N SER A 44 -9.76 5.81 6.90
CA SER A 44 -9.77 5.67 8.36
C SER A 44 -8.36 5.49 8.91
N ALA A 45 -7.59 4.55 8.35
CA ALA A 45 -6.23 4.25 8.78
C ALA A 45 -5.29 5.45 8.61
N HIS A 46 -5.32 6.08 7.43
CA HIS A 46 -4.46 7.22 7.13
C HIS A 46 -4.77 8.43 8.02
N ASN A 47 -6.05 8.75 8.27
CA ASN A 47 -6.42 9.82 9.20
C ASN A 47 -5.95 9.56 10.64
N ASN A 48 -6.02 8.31 11.11
CA ASN A 48 -5.52 7.93 12.43
C ASN A 48 -3.98 8.04 12.48
N PHE A 49 -3.29 7.59 11.43
CA PHE A 49 -1.84 7.74 11.32
C PHE A 49 -1.42 9.21 11.35
N LEU A 50 -2.03 10.08 10.55
CA LEU A 50 -1.70 11.52 10.53
C LEU A 50 -1.94 12.18 11.91
N SER A 51 -3.00 11.78 12.61
CA SER A 51 -3.29 12.24 13.97
C SER A 51 -2.24 11.80 15.01
N ALA A 52 -1.55 10.69 14.73
CA ALA A 52 -0.49 10.13 15.55
C ALA A 52 0.94 10.41 15.00
N SER A 53 1.07 11.08 13.85
CA SER A 53 2.33 11.24 13.10
C SER A 53 3.49 11.80 13.93
N ILE A 54 3.21 12.69 14.88
CA ILE A 54 4.21 13.28 15.79
C ILE A 54 4.92 12.24 16.69
N LEU A 55 4.37 11.03 16.80
CA LEU A 55 4.95 9.92 17.56
C LEU A 55 6.02 9.15 16.78
N TYR A 56 6.12 9.38 15.46
CA TYR A 56 7.01 8.65 14.57
C TYR A 56 8.32 9.39 14.33
N ALA A 57 9.42 8.64 14.30
CA ALA A 57 10.70 9.16 13.84
C ALA A 57 10.61 9.46 12.33
N PRO A 58 11.34 10.48 11.81
CA PRO A 58 11.23 10.89 10.41
C PRO A 58 11.46 9.77 9.39
N ASP A 59 12.38 8.84 9.67
CA ASP A 59 12.67 7.67 8.83
C ASP A 59 11.49 6.68 8.80
N ILE A 60 10.84 6.46 9.94
CA ILE A 60 9.64 5.61 10.00
C ILE A 60 8.47 6.30 9.30
N PHE A 61 8.31 7.62 9.49
CA PHE A 61 7.28 8.39 8.80
C PHE A 61 7.45 8.29 7.27
N GLN A 62 8.67 8.48 6.76
CA GLN A 62 8.94 8.35 5.32
C GLN A 62 8.64 6.95 4.80
N ARG A 63 8.93 5.89 5.57
CA ARG A 63 8.58 4.53 5.16
C ARG A 63 7.05 4.30 5.07
N ILE A 64 6.27 4.96 5.92
CA ILE A 64 4.82 4.78 6.01
C ILE A 64 4.07 5.73 5.07
N ASP A 65 4.60 6.92 4.79
CA ASP A 65 3.86 8.03 4.17
C ASP A 65 4.75 8.86 3.22
N ALA A 66 5.66 8.21 2.49
CA ALA A 66 6.47 8.86 1.45
C ALA A 66 5.59 9.44 0.33
N TRP A 67 5.84 10.70 -0.01
CA TRP A 67 5.15 11.45 -1.06
C TRP A 67 6.08 12.48 -1.71
N PRO A 68 6.00 12.76 -3.03
CA PRO A 68 5.11 12.16 -4.03
C PRO A 68 5.53 10.75 -4.47
N ILE A 69 4.62 10.02 -5.12
CA ILE A 69 4.91 8.74 -5.76
C ILE A 69 4.97 8.87 -7.28
N GLU A 70 5.82 8.09 -7.93
CA GLU A 70 5.79 7.84 -9.37
C GLU A 70 5.04 6.54 -9.67
N THR A 71 3.80 6.62 -10.13
CA THR A 71 2.96 5.42 -10.35
C THR A 71 3.52 4.49 -11.43
N GLY A 72 4.28 5.03 -12.39
CA GLY A 72 5.02 4.25 -13.40
C GLY A 72 6.17 3.42 -12.84
N PHE A 73 6.65 3.72 -11.63
CA PHE A 73 7.60 2.88 -10.91
C PHE A 73 6.92 1.66 -10.29
N LEU A 74 5.67 1.78 -9.85
CA LEU A 74 4.90 0.68 -9.28
C LEU A 74 4.39 -0.27 -10.38
N ASP A 75 3.70 0.28 -11.37
CA ASP A 75 2.89 -0.50 -12.30
C ASP A 75 2.94 0.01 -13.75
N SER A 76 2.31 -0.76 -14.63
CA SER A 76 2.14 -0.44 -16.04
C SER A 76 1.24 0.80 -16.19
N LEU A 77 1.64 1.76 -17.02
CA LEU A 77 0.79 2.87 -17.44
C LEU A 77 0.15 2.58 -18.81
N PRO A 78 -0.97 3.22 -19.20
CA PRO A 78 -1.60 3.00 -20.49
C PRO A 78 -0.65 3.13 -21.69
N ASP A 79 0.20 4.17 -21.68
CA ASP A 79 1.19 4.41 -22.75
C ASP A 79 2.51 3.64 -22.53
N TYR A 80 2.70 3.05 -21.35
CA TYR A 80 3.93 2.34 -20.95
C TYR A 80 3.57 0.99 -20.30
N PRO A 81 3.05 0.02 -21.06
CA PRO A 81 2.55 -1.24 -20.51
C PRO A 81 3.62 -2.13 -19.85
N GLY A 82 4.90 -1.85 -20.14
CA GLY A 82 6.05 -2.54 -19.54
C GLY A 82 6.68 -1.82 -18.35
N SER A 83 6.13 -0.68 -17.91
CA SER A 83 6.67 0.05 -16.77
C SER A 83 6.38 -0.65 -15.44
N GLY A 84 7.20 -0.30 -14.45
CA GLY A 84 6.97 -0.62 -13.05
C GLY A 84 7.44 -1.99 -12.59
N ILE A 85 7.67 -2.09 -11.29
CA ILE A 85 8.12 -3.31 -10.60
C ILE A 85 7.14 -4.48 -10.77
N VAL A 86 5.85 -4.20 -10.98
CA VAL A 86 4.85 -5.22 -11.30
C VAL A 86 5.14 -5.88 -12.66
N SER A 87 5.60 -5.11 -13.66
CA SER A 87 5.90 -5.61 -15.01
C SER A 87 7.27 -6.27 -15.14
N ASP A 88 8.19 -6.05 -14.19
CA ASP A 88 9.53 -6.65 -14.24
C ASP A 88 9.51 -8.16 -13.95
N SER A 89 9.65 -8.97 -14.99
CA SER A 89 9.71 -10.45 -14.87
C SER A 89 10.88 -10.99 -14.04
N LYS A 90 11.93 -10.19 -13.78
CA LYS A 90 13.11 -10.60 -13.00
C LYS A 90 13.01 -10.25 -11.52
N LEU A 91 12.07 -9.37 -11.17
CA LEU A 91 11.85 -8.93 -9.80
C LEU A 91 10.73 -9.73 -9.15
N GLU A 92 11.08 -10.55 -8.17
CA GLU A 92 10.10 -11.18 -7.29
C GLU A 92 9.54 -10.15 -6.31
N ILE A 93 8.24 -10.20 -6.05
CA ILE A 93 7.56 -9.31 -5.10
C ILE A 93 7.57 -9.99 -3.72
N THR A 94 8.45 -9.51 -2.86
CA THR A 94 8.67 -9.99 -1.49
C THR A 94 8.80 -8.79 -0.57
N THR A 95 8.65 -8.99 0.74
CA THR A 95 8.87 -7.92 1.73
C THR A 95 10.26 -7.29 1.57
N THR A 96 11.30 -8.12 1.41
CA THR A 96 12.68 -7.66 1.24
C THR A 96 12.84 -6.86 -0.05
N SER A 97 12.37 -7.39 -1.19
CA SER A 97 12.52 -6.68 -2.46
C SER A 97 11.73 -5.37 -2.49
N LEU A 98 10.54 -5.31 -1.90
CA LEU A 98 9.80 -4.04 -1.80
C LEU A 98 10.55 -3.01 -0.94
N GLN A 99 11.15 -3.42 0.18
CA GLN A 99 11.98 -2.54 1.01
C GLN A 99 13.23 -2.07 0.28
N GLU A 100 13.89 -2.94 -0.49
CA GLU A 100 15.06 -2.60 -1.28
C GLU A 100 14.73 -1.66 -2.45
N GLN A 101 13.57 -1.82 -3.07
CA GLN A 101 13.09 -0.96 -4.16
C GLN A 101 12.58 0.39 -3.67
N HIS A 102 12.28 0.54 -2.37
CA HIS A 102 11.73 1.77 -1.83
C HIS A 102 12.74 2.91 -1.90
N GLN A 103 12.44 3.92 -2.72
CA GLN A 103 13.26 5.11 -2.93
C GLN A 103 14.71 4.76 -3.35
N ILE A 104 14.87 3.69 -4.13
CA ILE A 104 16.18 3.10 -4.45
C ILE A 104 17.07 4.04 -5.28
N THR A 105 16.51 4.73 -6.28
CA THR A 105 17.26 5.69 -7.10
C THR A 105 16.68 7.10 -7.06
N ASP A 106 15.39 7.26 -6.80
CA ASP A 106 14.72 8.55 -6.61
C ASP A 106 13.74 8.51 -5.43
N ALA A 107 13.54 9.64 -4.74
CA ALA A 107 12.62 9.73 -3.60
C ALA A 107 11.16 9.47 -3.98
N SER A 108 10.80 9.61 -5.26
CA SER A 108 9.47 9.32 -5.79
C SER A 108 9.25 7.86 -6.19
N GLU A 109 10.29 7.02 -6.21
CA GLU A 109 10.22 5.57 -6.46
C GLU A 109 9.71 4.84 -5.21
N VAL A 110 8.49 5.16 -4.80
CA VAL A 110 7.88 4.69 -3.56
C VAL A 110 7.21 3.33 -3.80
N SER A 111 7.68 2.30 -3.09
CA SER A 111 7.14 0.93 -3.12
C SER A 111 6.42 0.50 -1.83
N LEU A 112 6.34 1.38 -0.83
CA LEU A 112 5.78 1.10 0.50
C LEU A 112 4.84 2.23 0.94
N GLY A 113 4.04 1.96 1.97
CA GLY A 113 3.28 2.99 2.68
C GLY A 113 1.88 3.27 2.12
N PHE A 114 1.22 4.27 2.71
CA PHE A 114 -0.17 4.63 2.43
C PHE A 114 -0.41 5.00 0.97
N HIS A 115 0.48 5.80 0.37
CA HIS A 115 0.27 6.31 -0.98
C HIS A 115 0.37 5.22 -2.06
N VAL A 116 1.10 4.12 -1.81
CA VAL A 116 1.07 2.95 -2.69
C VAL A 116 -0.30 2.28 -2.64
N LEU A 117 -0.86 2.07 -1.45
CA LEU A 117 -2.21 1.53 -1.30
C LEU A 117 -3.27 2.50 -1.86
N GLU A 118 -3.06 3.81 -1.73
CA GLU A 118 -3.95 4.84 -2.27
C GLU A 118 -4.06 4.72 -3.79
N TYR A 119 -2.92 4.66 -4.49
CA TYR A 119 -2.89 4.46 -5.93
C TYR A 119 -3.71 3.24 -6.36
N TYR A 120 -3.50 2.10 -5.70
CA TYR A 120 -4.22 0.87 -6.05
C TYR A 120 -5.69 0.88 -5.66
N ALA A 121 -6.08 1.56 -4.57
CA ALA A 121 -7.47 1.63 -4.13
C ALA A 121 -8.30 2.65 -4.92
N PHE A 122 -7.71 3.78 -5.30
CA PHE A 122 -8.44 4.95 -5.84
C PHE A 122 -8.20 5.19 -7.33
N GLU A 123 -7.00 4.94 -7.85
CA GLU A 123 -6.65 5.27 -9.23
C GLU A 123 -6.67 4.07 -10.17
N ARG A 124 -6.26 2.89 -9.69
CA ARG A 124 -6.24 1.67 -10.52
C ARG A 124 -7.65 1.14 -10.80
N ASP A 125 -7.86 0.60 -11.99
CA ASP A 125 -9.15 0.00 -12.37
C ASP A 125 -9.37 -1.34 -11.65
N ILE A 126 -10.63 -1.68 -11.36
CA ILE A 126 -10.93 -2.90 -10.60
C ILE A 126 -10.64 -4.16 -11.43
N GLU A 127 -10.77 -4.04 -12.74
CA GLU A 127 -10.50 -5.07 -13.73
C GLU A 127 -9.01 -5.48 -13.72
N ASP A 128 -8.09 -4.59 -13.34
CA ASP A 128 -6.66 -4.90 -13.24
C ASP A 128 -6.32 -5.91 -12.12
N PHE A 129 -7.26 -6.19 -11.22
CA PHE A 129 -7.13 -7.19 -10.17
C PHE A 129 -7.79 -8.52 -10.53
N GLY A 130 -8.47 -8.60 -11.68
CA GLY A 130 -9.06 -9.81 -12.23
C GLY A 130 -8.01 -10.81 -12.71
N SER A 131 -8.34 -12.11 -12.68
CA SER A 131 -7.42 -13.19 -13.05
C SER A 131 -6.98 -13.20 -14.52
N ASP A 132 -7.66 -12.44 -15.37
CA ASP A 132 -7.39 -12.25 -16.78
C ASP A 132 -6.49 -11.03 -17.07
N ALA A 133 -6.28 -10.15 -16.08
CA ALA A 133 -5.43 -8.98 -16.25
C ALA A 133 -3.94 -9.33 -16.27
N PRO A 134 -3.12 -8.61 -17.08
CA PRO A 134 -1.68 -8.76 -17.05
C PRO A 134 -1.10 -8.51 -15.65
N ASN A 135 -0.18 -9.38 -15.24
CA ASN A 135 0.56 -9.29 -13.98
C ASN A 135 -0.33 -9.24 -12.72
N TYR A 136 -1.60 -9.66 -12.79
CA TYR A 136 -2.54 -9.54 -11.67
C TYR A 136 -2.01 -10.18 -10.38
N GLN A 137 -1.33 -11.33 -10.45
CA GLN A 137 -0.76 -12.01 -9.30
C GLN A 137 0.32 -11.17 -8.60
N LYS A 138 1.24 -10.57 -9.37
CA LYS A 138 2.29 -9.70 -8.82
C LYS A 138 1.68 -8.44 -8.21
N ARG A 139 0.66 -7.87 -8.86
CA ARG A 139 -0.08 -6.71 -8.35
C ARG A 139 -0.78 -7.02 -7.03
N GLN A 140 -1.53 -8.11 -6.95
CA GLN A 140 -2.18 -8.55 -5.71
C GLN A 140 -1.15 -8.81 -4.60
N GLN A 141 -0.03 -9.46 -4.92
CA GLN A 141 1.04 -9.73 -3.96
C GLN A 141 1.68 -8.43 -3.43
N LEU A 142 1.94 -7.46 -4.30
CA LEU A 142 2.50 -6.16 -3.91
C LEU A 142 1.55 -5.46 -2.94
N VAL A 143 0.29 -5.30 -3.33
CA VAL A 143 -0.73 -4.62 -2.53
C VAL A 143 -0.90 -5.28 -1.17
N LEU A 144 -0.95 -6.62 -1.11
CA LEU A 144 -1.08 -7.35 0.13
C LEU A 144 0.13 -7.12 1.05
N LEU A 145 1.36 -7.25 0.54
CA LEU A 145 2.56 -7.07 1.35
C LEU A 145 2.72 -5.63 1.87
N VAL A 146 2.33 -4.62 1.07
CA VAL A 146 2.36 -3.23 1.53
C VAL A 146 1.37 -3.02 2.67
N ALA A 147 0.17 -3.59 2.59
CA ALA A 147 -0.80 -3.52 3.69
C ALA A 147 -0.32 -4.26 4.95
N GLU A 148 0.33 -5.42 4.80
CA GLU A 148 0.93 -6.15 5.93
C GLU A 148 2.08 -5.37 6.58
N LEU A 149 2.89 -4.67 5.79
CA LEU A 149 4.01 -3.86 6.28
C LEU A 149 3.58 -2.63 7.08
N LEU A 150 2.33 -2.19 6.95
CA LEU A 150 1.77 -1.13 7.80
C LEU A 150 1.52 -1.58 9.24
N LEU A 151 1.47 -2.90 9.50
CA LEU A 151 1.29 -3.48 10.83
C LEU A 151 2.62 -3.71 11.58
N ALA A 152 3.76 -3.50 10.91
CA ALA A 152 5.09 -3.95 11.36
C ALA A 152 5.92 -2.88 12.11
#